data_AF-A0A7X7DXS9-F1
#
_entry.id   AF-A0A7X7DXS9-F1
#
_cell.length_a   1.000
_cell.length_b   1.000
_cell.length_c   1.000
_cell.angle_alpha   90.00
_cell.angle_beta   90.00
_cell.angle_gamma   90.00
#
_symmetry.space_group_name_H-M   'P 1'
#
loop_
_entity.id
_entity.type
_entity.pdbx_description
1 polymer ?
#
loop_
_entity_poly.entity_id
_entity_poly.type
_entity_poly.pdbx_seq_one_letter_code
_entity_poly.pdbx_strand_id
1 'polypeptide(L)'
;MITCPNCGELEINDITIYNEYLRKQDFSMLPVLPTCRRCGEEVAITHKCTGGTVIVLNGTCGSGKSTIAEILLTKGFLVIDGDCVIQVVKHKKGKPEWNFKELADEIAREIDILSMFGDNFVVSAVILPEDLDKYMNIFQSRHLKYRLFLLKPEYQTAWERCQTRTCHESITPEYWIQYFYETLNFDDRFIVVDNTHLTAEETASRVLEDK
;
A
#
# COMPACT_ATOMS: atom_id res chain seq x y z
N MET A 1 -9.27 19.58 7.87
CA MET A 1 -8.46 20.45 8.75
C MET A 1 -7.16 19.72 9.07
N ILE A 2 -6.06 20.46 9.17
CA ILE A 2 -4.74 19.96 9.55
C ILE A 2 -4.32 20.72 10.81
N THR A 3 -3.97 20.00 11.87
CA THR A 3 -3.65 20.62 13.16
C THR A 3 -2.39 20.00 13.74
N CYS A 4 -1.43 20.85 14.09
CA CYS A 4 -0.25 20.48 14.85
C CYS A 4 -0.47 20.76 16.34
N PRO A 5 -0.11 19.82 17.25
CA PRO A 5 -0.24 20.04 18.69
C PRO A 5 0.56 21.25 19.20
N ASN A 6 1.68 21.58 18.54
CA ASN A 6 2.57 22.67 18.96
C ASN A 6 2.37 23.97 18.16
N CYS A 7 1.91 23.88 16.91
CA CYS A 7 1.83 25.04 16.00
C CYS A 7 0.40 25.48 15.67
N GLY A 8 -0.63 24.75 16.14
CA GLY A 8 -2.02 25.05 15.84
C GLY A 8 -2.45 24.61 14.44
N GLU A 9 -3.38 25.34 13.84
CA GLU A 9 -3.85 25.06 12.49
C GLU A 9 -2.76 25.28 11.43
N LEU A 10 -2.71 24.37 10.46
CA LEU A 10 -1.71 24.35 9.40
C LEU A 10 -2.37 24.28 8.02
N GLU A 11 -1.67 24.82 7.02
CA GLU A 11 -2.00 24.60 5.62
C GLU A 11 -1.28 23.35 5.08
N ILE A 12 -1.72 22.86 3.92
CA ILE A 12 -1.09 21.70 3.24
C ILE A 12 0.41 21.93 3.00
N ASN A 13 0.82 23.17 2.73
CA ASN A 13 2.22 23.52 2.48
C ASN A 13 3.10 23.55 3.75
N ASP A 14 2.49 23.51 4.94
CA ASP A 14 3.19 23.50 6.23
C ASP A 14 3.57 22.10 6.71
N ILE A 15 3.23 21.04 5.96
CA ILE A 15 3.46 19.65 6.36
C ILE A 15 4.40 18.89 5.42
N THR A 16 5.10 17.92 6.00
CA THR A 16 5.84 16.88 5.28
C THR A 16 5.03 15.60 5.38
N ILE A 17 4.70 14.96 4.25
CA ILE A 17 3.81 13.79 4.22
C ILE A 17 4.55 12.49 4.52
N TYR A 18 5.74 12.36 3.97
CA TYR A 18 6.50 11.13 4.01
C TYR A 18 7.55 11.17 5.12
N ASN A 19 7.66 10.08 5.88
CA ASN A 19 8.68 9.93 6.91
C ASN A 19 9.69 8.85 6.49
N GLU A 20 10.79 9.31 5.87
CA GLU A 20 11.86 8.44 5.37
C GLU A 20 12.54 7.62 6.47
N TYR A 21 12.58 8.13 7.71
CA TYR A 21 13.21 7.44 8.84
C TYR A 21 12.50 6.16 9.25
N LEU A 22 11.23 6.00 8.86
CA LEU A 22 10.47 4.78 9.13
C LEU A 22 10.66 3.70 8.06
N ARG A 23 11.26 4.02 6.91
CA ARG A 23 11.47 3.05 5.84
C ARG A 23 12.50 2.01 6.26
N LYS A 24 12.16 0.72 6.08
CA LYS A 24 13.06 -0.42 6.36
C LYS A 24 13.37 -1.25 5.13
N GLN A 25 12.84 -0.86 3.99
CA GLN A 25 12.97 -1.55 2.72
C GLN A 25 13.71 -0.66 1.73
N ASP A 26 14.47 -1.29 0.85
CA ASP A 26 15.21 -0.59 -0.21
C ASP A 26 14.35 -0.50 -1.47
N PHE A 27 13.25 0.25 -1.37
CA PHE A 27 12.38 0.62 -2.48
C PHE A 27 11.96 2.10 -2.40
N SER A 28 11.39 2.62 -3.48
CA SER A 28 11.10 4.05 -3.67
C SER A 28 9.90 4.57 -2.87
N MET A 29 9.00 3.68 -2.45
CA MET A 29 7.82 4.04 -1.65
C MET A 29 8.23 4.45 -0.23
N LEU A 30 7.53 5.45 0.33
CA LEU A 30 7.82 6.01 1.63
C LEU A 30 6.61 5.90 2.59
N PRO A 31 6.84 5.66 3.89
CA PRO A 31 5.78 5.67 4.90
C PRO A 31 5.05 7.01 4.96
N VAL A 32 3.71 6.98 4.95
CA VAL A 32 2.87 8.16 5.07
C VAL A 32 2.65 8.45 6.55
N LEU A 33 3.42 9.41 7.08
CA LEU A 33 3.28 9.89 8.45
C LEU A 33 3.46 11.42 8.46
N PRO A 34 2.36 12.18 8.29
CA PRO A 34 2.43 13.61 8.17
C PRO A 34 2.97 14.30 9.43
N THR A 35 3.96 15.17 9.26
CA THR A 35 4.58 15.97 10.32
C THR A 35 4.60 17.46 9.98
N CYS A 36 4.61 18.30 11.00
CA CYS A 36 4.73 19.75 10.87
C CYS A 36 6.15 20.13 10.45
N ARG A 37 6.31 20.89 9.36
CA ARG A 37 7.63 21.37 8.91
C ARG A 37 8.32 22.30 9.90
N ARG A 38 7.56 22.94 10.80
CA ARG A 38 8.10 23.93 11.75
C ARG A 38 8.67 23.28 13.01
N CYS A 39 8.03 22.23 13.53
CA CYS A 39 8.41 21.63 14.81
C CYS A 39 8.68 20.11 14.75
N GLY A 40 8.43 19.46 13.61
CA GLY A 40 8.67 18.02 13.42
C GLY A 40 7.61 17.09 14.03
N GLU A 41 6.65 17.63 14.79
CA GLU A 41 5.60 16.82 15.41
C GLU A 41 4.60 16.24 14.40
N GLU A 42 4.05 15.07 14.71
CA GLU A 42 2.95 14.46 13.97
C GLU A 42 1.72 15.39 13.97
N VAL A 43 1.05 15.48 12.82
CA VAL A 43 -0.16 16.31 12.67
C VAL A 43 -1.42 15.48 12.65
N ALA A 44 -2.49 16.02 13.20
CA ALA A 44 -3.84 15.47 13.06
C ALA A 44 -4.48 15.99 11.78
N ILE A 45 -4.99 15.08 10.95
CA ILE A 45 -5.68 15.40 9.70
C ILE A 45 -7.10 14.83 9.79
N THR A 46 -8.10 15.69 9.66
CA THR A 46 -9.53 15.32 9.68
C THR A 46 -10.18 15.31 8.30
N HIS A 47 -9.40 15.59 7.25
CA HIS A 47 -9.86 15.47 5.88
C HIS A 47 -10.30 14.02 5.59
N LYS A 48 -11.35 13.89 4.78
CA LYS A 48 -11.86 12.59 4.33
C LYS A 48 -11.94 12.61 2.82
N CYS A 49 -11.38 11.60 2.17
CA CYS A 49 -11.46 11.43 0.73
C CYS A 49 -12.93 11.32 0.28
N THR A 50 -13.29 12.04 -0.78
CA THR A 50 -14.65 12.11 -1.32
C THR A 50 -14.78 11.56 -2.73
N GLY A 51 -13.68 11.07 -3.33
CA GLY A 51 -13.69 10.46 -4.64
C GLY A 51 -12.27 10.21 -5.18
N GLY A 52 -12.20 9.53 -6.32
CA GLY A 52 -10.95 9.15 -6.97
C GLY A 52 -10.98 7.73 -7.51
N THR A 53 -9.81 7.22 -7.88
CA THR A 53 -9.61 5.85 -8.37
C THR A 53 -8.51 5.16 -7.56
N VAL A 54 -8.73 3.92 -7.15
CA VAL A 54 -7.73 3.09 -6.47
C VAL A 54 -7.52 1.78 -7.22
N ILE A 55 -6.25 1.47 -7.50
CA ILE A 55 -5.82 0.16 -7.99
C ILE A 55 -5.27 -0.59 -6.78
N VAL A 56 -5.80 -1.78 -6.52
CA VAL A 56 -5.29 -2.65 -5.45
C VAL A 56 -4.45 -3.75 -6.10
N LEU A 57 -3.18 -3.81 -5.70
CA LEU A 57 -2.25 -4.88 -6.06
C LEU A 57 -2.14 -5.83 -4.87
N ASN A 58 -2.71 -7.02 -5.02
CA ASN A 58 -2.64 -8.11 -4.05
C ASN A 58 -1.81 -9.28 -4.60
N GLY A 59 -1.38 -10.19 -3.73
CA GLY A 59 -0.53 -11.33 -4.08
C GLY A 59 0.49 -11.65 -3.00
N THR A 60 1.04 -12.87 -3.03
CA THR A 60 2.06 -13.31 -2.07
C THR A 60 3.37 -12.53 -2.18
N CYS A 61 4.32 -12.70 -1.26
CA CYS A 61 5.68 -12.17 -1.43
C CYS A 61 6.29 -12.72 -2.73
N GLY A 62 7.02 -11.89 -3.48
CA GLY A 62 7.62 -12.29 -4.77
C GLY A 62 6.67 -12.23 -5.98
N SER A 63 5.38 -11.95 -5.77
CA SER A 63 4.42 -11.73 -6.87
C SER A 63 4.68 -10.46 -7.69
N GLY A 64 5.50 -9.52 -7.19
CA GLY A 64 5.88 -8.30 -7.89
C GLY A 64 5.08 -7.05 -7.51
N LYS A 65 4.19 -7.09 -6.51
CA LYS A 65 3.34 -5.94 -6.10
C LYS A 65 4.12 -4.62 -5.98
N SER A 66 5.17 -4.60 -5.15
CA SER A 66 5.96 -3.39 -4.87
C SER A 66 6.65 -2.87 -6.14
N THR A 67 7.17 -3.77 -7.00
CA THR A 67 7.77 -3.38 -8.29
C THR A 67 6.75 -2.73 -9.22
N ILE A 68 5.54 -3.30 -9.34
CA ILE A 68 4.48 -2.69 -10.14
C ILE A 68 4.04 -1.35 -9.54
N ALA A 69 3.95 -1.28 -8.22
CA ALA A 69 3.62 -0.06 -7.51
C ALA A 69 4.65 1.05 -7.75
N GLU A 70 5.96 0.75 -7.76
CA GLU A 70 7.02 1.70 -8.14
C GLU A 70 6.86 2.19 -9.57
N ILE A 71 6.57 1.31 -10.53
CA ILE A 71 6.29 1.73 -11.91
C ILE A 71 5.09 2.68 -11.93
N LEU A 72 4.01 2.37 -11.21
CA LEU A 72 2.83 3.24 -11.14
C LEU A 72 3.13 4.57 -10.43
N LEU A 73 4.02 4.58 -9.42
CA LEU A 73 4.53 5.80 -8.79
C LEU A 73 5.20 6.71 -9.81
N THR A 74 6.07 6.17 -10.67
CA THR A 74 6.71 6.97 -11.76
C THR A 74 5.72 7.49 -12.79
N LYS A 75 4.53 6.88 -12.89
CA LYS A 75 3.42 7.31 -13.74
C LYS A 75 2.46 8.29 -13.04
N GLY A 76 2.81 8.77 -11.85
CA GLY A 76 2.08 9.81 -11.11
C GLY A 76 1.00 9.30 -10.16
N PHE A 77 0.93 8.00 -9.88
CA PHE A 77 0.02 7.48 -8.85
C PHE A 77 0.57 7.74 -7.44
N LEU A 78 -0.34 7.94 -6.48
CA LEU A 78 -0.04 8.01 -5.07
C LEU A 78 -0.07 6.60 -4.48
N VAL A 79 1.10 6.09 -4.08
CA VAL A 79 1.25 4.69 -3.67
C VAL A 79 1.23 4.54 -2.15
N ILE A 80 0.44 3.57 -1.69
CA ILE A 80 0.35 3.08 -0.32
C ILE A 80 0.87 1.65 -0.32
N ASP A 81 2.00 1.41 0.33
CA ASP A 81 2.61 0.08 0.44
C ASP A 81 2.40 -0.53 1.82
N GLY A 82 1.98 -1.79 1.87
CA GLY A 82 1.63 -2.48 3.11
C GLY A 82 2.79 -2.58 4.09
N ASP A 83 4.03 -2.76 3.64
CA ASP A 83 5.19 -2.81 4.53
C ASP A 83 5.48 -1.44 5.16
N CYS A 84 5.29 -0.36 4.39
CA CYS A 84 5.34 1.01 4.87
C CYS A 84 4.25 1.28 5.92
N VAL A 85 3.00 0.91 5.63
CA VAL A 85 1.88 1.09 6.55
C VAL A 85 2.14 0.31 7.85
N ILE A 86 2.68 -0.91 7.77
CA ILE A 86 3.08 -1.68 8.96
C ILE A 86 4.09 -0.91 9.82
N GLN A 87 5.06 -0.21 9.22
CA GLN A 87 6.01 0.61 9.99
C GLN A 87 5.32 1.78 10.67
N VAL A 88 4.38 2.45 9.98
CA VAL A 88 3.58 3.54 10.56
C VAL A 88 2.74 3.04 11.74
N VAL A 89 2.06 1.90 11.60
CA VAL A 89 1.26 1.30 12.68
C VAL A 89 2.13 0.97 13.89
N LYS A 90 3.29 0.34 13.68
CA LYS A 90 4.23 0.01 14.76
C LYS A 90 4.76 1.25 15.48
N HIS A 91 5.13 2.28 14.71
CA HIS A 91 5.59 3.56 15.23
C HIS A 91 4.52 4.23 16.09
N LYS A 92 3.30 4.40 15.58
CA LYS A 92 2.17 5.02 16.31
C LYS A 92 1.80 4.27 17.59
N LYS A 93 1.97 2.95 17.61
CA LYS A 93 1.72 2.12 18.80
C LYS A 93 2.87 2.11 19.80
N GLY A 94 4.09 2.48 19.38
CA GLY A 94 5.31 2.25 20.14
C GLY A 94 5.58 0.76 20.43
N LYS A 95 5.04 -0.16 19.60
CA LYS A 95 5.12 -1.61 19.80
C LYS A 95 5.39 -2.35 18.48
N PRO A 96 6.10 -3.49 18.50
CA PRO A 96 6.42 -4.25 17.29
C PRO A 96 5.22 -5.05 16.75
N GLU A 97 4.20 -5.30 17.55
CA GLU A 97 3.04 -6.11 17.20
C GLU A 97 1.98 -5.30 16.46
N TRP A 98 1.43 -5.88 15.40
CA TRP A 98 0.36 -5.30 14.58
C TRP A 98 -0.61 -6.40 14.13
N ASN A 99 -1.79 -6.01 13.65
CA ASN A 99 -2.77 -6.94 13.07
C ASN A 99 -3.41 -6.38 11.78
N PHE A 100 -4.08 -7.24 11.01
CA PHE A 100 -4.72 -6.86 9.74
C PHE A 100 -5.80 -5.79 9.89
N LYS A 101 -6.51 -5.76 11.02
CA LYS A 101 -7.52 -4.71 11.27
C LYS A 101 -6.87 -3.33 11.33
N GLU A 102 -5.77 -3.21 12.06
CA GLU A 102 -4.99 -1.97 12.17
C GLU A 102 -4.41 -1.54 10.81
N LEU A 103 -3.94 -2.50 10.01
CA LEU A 103 -3.43 -2.23 8.66
C LEU A 103 -4.50 -1.58 7.77
N ALA A 104 -5.70 -2.16 7.72
CA ALA A 104 -6.79 -1.61 6.91
C ALA A 104 -7.25 -0.23 7.40
N ASP A 105 -7.29 -0.01 8.73
CA ASP A 105 -7.66 1.29 9.30
C ASP A 105 -6.62 2.37 8.97
N GLU A 106 -5.34 2.01 8.96
CA GLU A 106 -4.26 2.93 8.61
C GLU A 106 -4.22 3.19 7.10
N ILE A 107 -4.39 2.19 6.24
CA ILE A 107 -4.56 2.39 4.77
C ILE A 107 -5.71 3.37 4.48
N ALA A 108 -6.82 3.24 5.20
CA ALA A 108 -7.95 4.17 5.04
C ALA A 108 -7.57 5.63 5.38
N ARG A 109 -6.74 5.83 6.40
CA ARG A 109 -6.20 7.16 6.77
C ARG A 109 -5.18 7.65 5.74
N GLU A 110 -4.31 6.78 5.25
CA GLU A 110 -3.32 7.17 4.23
C GLU A 110 -4.01 7.59 2.92
N ILE A 111 -5.09 6.92 2.53
CA ILE A 111 -5.96 7.36 1.41
C ILE A 111 -6.50 8.77 1.68
N ASP A 112 -7.05 9.01 2.88
CA ASP A 112 -7.57 10.33 3.23
C ASP A 112 -6.46 11.38 3.12
N ILE A 113 -5.29 11.16 3.74
CA ILE A 113 -4.15 12.07 3.69
C ILE A 113 -3.70 12.36 2.26
N LEU A 114 -3.46 11.31 1.47
CA LEU A 114 -2.95 11.42 0.10
C LEU A 114 -3.98 12.04 -0.83
N SER A 115 -5.28 11.90 -0.54
CA SER A 115 -6.34 12.50 -1.37
C SER A 115 -6.34 14.03 -1.38
N MET A 116 -5.62 14.68 -0.46
CA MET A 116 -5.38 16.12 -0.51
C MET A 116 -4.42 16.52 -1.65
N PHE A 117 -3.70 15.57 -2.26
CA PHE A 117 -2.66 15.80 -3.26
C PHE A 117 -2.96 15.19 -4.63
N GLY A 118 -3.99 14.36 -4.74
CA GLY A 118 -4.38 13.71 -5.99
C GLY A 118 -5.47 12.68 -5.76
N ASP A 119 -5.96 12.12 -6.87
CA ASP A 119 -7.15 11.27 -6.89
C ASP A 119 -6.88 9.88 -7.48
N ASN A 120 -5.62 9.55 -7.76
CA ASN A 120 -5.19 8.28 -8.34
C ASN A 120 -4.27 7.54 -7.38
N PHE A 121 -4.78 6.47 -6.77
CA PHE A 121 -4.09 5.71 -5.73
C PHE A 121 -3.70 4.31 -6.21
N VAL A 122 -2.63 3.78 -5.62
CA VAL A 122 -2.29 2.36 -5.67
C VAL A 122 -2.13 1.85 -4.25
N VAL A 123 -2.83 0.78 -3.90
CA VAL A 123 -2.62 0.05 -2.64
C VAL A 123 -1.91 -1.25 -2.96
N SER A 124 -0.64 -1.35 -2.59
CA SER A 124 0.18 -2.56 -2.70
C SER A 124 0.23 -3.25 -1.35
N ALA A 125 -0.65 -4.23 -1.11
CA ALA A 125 -0.74 -4.89 0.19
C ALA A 125 -1.25 -6.32 0.07
N VAL A 126 -0.92 -7.16 1.05
CA VAL A 126 -1.57 -8.46 1.23
C VAL A 126 -2.91 -8.21 1.91
N ILE A 127 -4.00 -8.49 1.20
CA ILE A 127 -5.37 -8.45 1.74
C ILE A 127 -5.85 -9.89 1.79
N LEU A 128 -6.36 -10.35 2.93
CA LEU A 128 -6.92 -11.69 3.07
C LEU A 128 -8.37 -11.76 2.57
N PRO A 129 -8.86 -12.92 2.13
CA PRO A 129 -10.26 -13.10 1.75
C PRO A 129 -11.25 -12.64 2.82
N GLU A 130 -11.00 -12.93 4.10
CA GLU A 130 -11.86 -12.50 5.21
C GLU A 130 -11.89 -10.98 5.44
N ASP A 131 -10.85 -10.26 5.00
CA ASP A 131 -10.74 -8.80 5.17
C ASP A 131 -11.25 -8.03 3.95
N LEU A 132 -11.52 -8.70 2.82
CA LEU A 132 -11.84 -8.05 1.55
C LEU A 132 -13.01 -7.06 1.66
N ASP A 133 -14.10 -7.48 2.29
CA ASP A 133 -15.30 -6.65 2.44
C ASP A 133 -14.99 -5.37 3.24
N LYS A 134 -14.05 -5.43 4.19
CA LYS A 134 -13.59 -4.25 4.92
C LYS A 134 -12.92 -3.24 3.99
N TYR A 135 -12.03 -3.70 3.11
CA TYR A 135 -11.38 -2.82 2.12
C TYR A 135 -12.39 -2.25 1.12
N MET A 136 -13.33 -3.05 0.65
CA MET A 136 -14.40 -2.56 -0.24
C MET A 136 -15.23 -1.47 0.44
N ASN A 137 -15.60 -1.65 1.72
CA ASN A 137 -16.30 -0.63 2.49
C ASN A 137 -15.48 0.65 2.67
N ILE A 138 -14.16 0.53 2.90
CA ILE A 138 -13.24 1.68 2.96
C ILE A 138 -13.29 2.49 1.66
N PHE A 139 -13.25 1.82 0.51
CA PHE A 139 -13.26 2.47 -0.80
C PHE A 139 -14.64 3.06 -1.15
N GLN A 140 -15.71 2.30 -0.92
CA GLN A 140 -17.09 2.74 -1.20
C GLN A 140 -17.50 3.94 -0.36
N SER A 141 -17.15 3.94 0.95
CA SER A 141 -17.46 5.06 1.86
C SER A 141 -16.72 6.36 1.54
N ARG A 142 -15.74 6.30 0.63
CA ARG A 142 -14.98 7.42 0.07
C ARG A 142 -15.34 7.71 -1.40
N HIS A 143 -16.36 7.04 -1.94
CA HIS A 143 -16.76 7.12 -3.34
C HIS A 143 -15.62 6.85 -4.35
N LEU A 144 -14.67 5.99 -3.98
CA LEU A 144 -13.58 5.59 -4.86
C LEU A 144 -14.07 4.57 -5.89
N LYS A 145 -13.69 4.77 -7.15
CA LYS A 145 -13.72 3.70 -8.15
C LYS A 145 -12.54 2.78 -7.88
N TYR A 146 -12.76 1.47 -7.79
CA TYR A 146 -11.68 0.54 -7.49
C TYR A 146 -11.59 -0.61 -8.49
N ARG A 147 -10.36 -1.08 -8.68
CA ARG A 147 -10.02 -2.33 -9.37
C ARG A 147 -9.10 -3.14 -8.49
N LEU A 148 -9.38 -4.42 -8.39
CA LEU A 148 -8.64 -5.35 -7.53
C LEU A 148 -7.89 -6.32 -8.42
N PHE A 149 -6.57 -6.36 -8.31
CA PHE A 149 -5.71 -7.26 -9.06
C PHE A 149 -5.01 -8.24 -8.11
N LEU A 150 -5.02 -9.51 -8.49
CA LEU A 150 -4.27 -10.55 -7.81
C LEU A 150 -3.11 -10.96 -8.71
N LEU A 151 -1.90 -10.55 -8.37
CA LEU A 151 -0.68 -10.99 -9.04
C LEU A 151 -0.37 -12.42 -8.58
N LYS A 152 -0.51 -13.37 -9.51
CA LYS A 152 -0.45 -14.80 -9.22
C LYS A 152 0.46 -15.51 -10.24
N PRO A 153 1.78 -15.26 -10.20
CA PRO A 153 2.71 -16.06 -10.99
C PRO A 153 2.75 -17.49 -10.44
N GLU A 154 3.39 -18.42 -11.13
CA GLU A 154 3.67 -19.75 -10.60
C GLU A 154 4.39 -19.66 -9.23
N TYR A 155 4.03 -20.56 -8.31
CA TYR A 155 4.61 -20.59 -6.96
C TYR A 155 6.14 -20.57 -6.99
N GLN A 156 6.73 -21.42 -7.84
CA GLN A 156 8.18 -21.53 -7.96
C GLN A 156 8.80 -20.18 -8.35
N THR A 157 8.20 -19.47 -9.32
CA THR A 157 8.64 -18.13 -9.71
C THR A 157 8.50 -17.12 -8.57
N ALA A 158 7.40 -17.13 -7.81
CA ALA A 158 7.25 -16.24 -6.65
C ALA A 158 8.31 -16.52 -5.57
N TRP A 159 8.58 -17.80 -5.31
CA TRP A 159 9.59 -18.24 -4.35
C TRP A 159 11.00 -17.85 -4.78
N GLU A 160 11.38 -18.11 -6.04
CA GLU A 160 12.68 -17.73 -6.60
C GLU A 160 12.92 -16.23 -6.54
N ARG A 161 11.93 -15.43 -6.94
CA ARG A 161 11.97 -13.96 -6.82
C ARG A 161 12.19 -13.52 -5.37
N CYS A 162 11.62 -14.22 -4.39
CA CYS A 162 11.87 -13.94 -2.97
C CYS A 162 13.29 -14.26 -2.52
N GLN A 163 13.94 -15.27 -3.11
CA GLN A 163 15.32 -15.63 -2.76
C GLN A 163 16.34 -14.63 -3.31
N THR A 164 16.04 -14.01 -4.45
CA THR A 164 16.97 -13.11 -5.15
C THR A 164 16.70 -11.62 -4.91
N ARG A 165 15.65 -11.27 -4.17
CA ARG A 165 15.30 -9.86 -3.93
C ARG A 165 16.35 -9.17 -3.07
N THR A 166 16.59 -7.90 -3.35
CA THR A 166 17.49 -7.03 -2.57
C THR A 166 16.74 -5.99 -1.74
N CYS A 167 15.43 -5.82 -1.96
CA CYS A 167 14.64 -4.78 -1.31
C CYS A 167 14.32 -5.04 0.18
N HIS A 168 14.63 -6.22 0.71
CA HIS A 168 14.47 -6.55 2.13
C HIS A 168 15.78 -7.09 2.71
N GLU A 169 16.09 -6.74 3.95
CA GLU A 169 17.26 -7.26 4.68
C GLU A 169 17.17 -8.76 4.99
N SER A 170 15.96 -9.32 5.04
CA SER A 170 15.72 -10.74 5.30
C SER A 170 14.84 -11.39 4.23
N ILE A 171 15.14 -12.66 3.97
CA ILE A 171 14.35 -13.50 3.08
C ILE A 171 13.06 -13.88 3.82
N THR A 172 11.91 -13.72 3.16
CA THR A 172 10.63 -14.17 3.71
C THR A 172 10.67 -15.69 3.86
N PRO A 173 10.38 -16.26 5.04
CA PRO A 173 10.31 -17.70 5.22
C PRO A 173 9.33 -18.33 4.22
N GLU A 174 9.73 -19.44 3.60
CA GLU A 174 8.92 -20.13 2.57
C GLU A 174 7.50 -20.43 3.06
N TYR A 175 7.35 -20.83 4.32
CA TYR A 175 6.06 -21.04 4.97
C TYR A 175 5.07 -19.90 4.71
N TRP A 176 5.51 -18.64 4.83
CA TRP A 176 4.65 -17.48 4.60
C TRP A 176 4.35 -17.26 3.12
N ILE A 177 5.31 -17.53 2.25
CA ILE A 177 5.13 -17.44 0.80
C ILE A 177 4.04 -18.42 0.36
N GLN A 178 4.18 -19.69 0.78
CA GLN A 178 3.21 -20.75 0.50
C GLN A 178 1.85 -20.46 1.13
N TYR A 179 1.82 -20.10 2.41
CA TYR A 179 0.59 -19.78 3.12
C TYR A 179 -0.23 -18.72 2.38
N PHE A 180 0.38 -17.58 2.01
CA PHE A 180 -0.33 -16.55 1.26
C PHE A 180 -0.61 -16.97 -0.19
N TYR A 181 0.25 -17.75 -0.83
CA TYR A 181 0.00 -18.24 -2.18
C TYR A 181 -1.28 -19.09 -2.26
N GLU A 182 -1.48 -19.97 -1.28
CA GLU A 182 -2.65 -20.84 -1.17
C GLU A 182 -3.88 -20.10 -0.65
N THR A 183 -3.70 -19.22 0.35
CA THR A 183 -4.80 -18.49 1.01
C THR A 183 -5.37 -17.38 0.13
N LEU A 184 -4.55 -16.73 -0.70
CA LEU A 184 -5.00 -15.66 -1.60
C LEU A 184 -5.72 -16.23 -2.81
N ASN A 185 -6.96 -16.66 -2.54
CA ASN A 185 -7.91 -17.14 -3.51
C ASN A 185 -9.22 -16.35 -3.34
N PHE A 186 -9.63 -15.67 -4.39
CA PHE A 186 -10.77 -14.75 -4.38
C PHE A 186 -11.80 -15.17 -5.43
N ASP A 187 -13.00 -14.62 -5.30
CA ASP A 187 -14.03 -14.70 -6.33
C ASP A 187 -13.73 -13.73 -7.49
N ASP A 188 -14.71 -13.55 -8.37
CA ASP A 188 -14.64 -12.72 -9.58
C ASP A 188 -14.46 -11.22 -9.33
N ARG A 189 -14.45 -10.77 -8.07
CA ARG A 189 -14.12 -9.39 -7.70
C ARG A 189 -12.65 -9.04 -8.00
N PHE A 190 -11.76 -10.04 -8.07
CA PHE A 190 -10.37 -9.86 -8.43
C PHE A 190 -10.09 -10.23 -9.88
N ILE A 191 -9.36 -9.36 -10.58
CA ILE A 191 -8.71 -9.69 -11.85
C ILE A 191 -7.41 -10.42 -11.53
N VAL A 192 -7.36 -11.71 -11.85
CA VAL A 192 -6.15 -12.52 -11.65
C VAL A 192 -5.20 -12.27 -12.81
N VAL A 193 -3.96 -11.88 -12.50
CA VAL A 193 -2.90 -11.66 -13.47
C VAL A 193 -1.80 -12.67 -13.20
N ASP A 194 -1.69 -13.67 -14.08
CA ASP A 194 -0.51 -14.52 -14.14
C ASP A 194 0.62 -13.73 -14.80
N ASN A 195 1.60 -13.32 -14.00
CA ASN A 195 2.78 -12.59 -14.42
C ASN A 195 4.06 -13.43 -14.30
N THR A 196 3.95 -14.75 -14.50
CA THR A 196 5.11 -15.66 -14.51
C THR A 196 6.11 -15.27 -15.58
N HIS A 197 5.64 -15.05 -16.80
CA HIS A 197 6.46 -14.76 -17.97
C HIS A 197 6.41 -13.30 -18.43
N LEU A 198 5.76 -12.44 -17.65
CA LEU A 198 5.68 -11.01 -17.94
C LEU A 198 6.82 -10.26 -17.26
N THR A 199 7.36 -9.28 -17.97
CA THR A 199 8.19 -8.23 -17.36
C THR A 199 7.36 -7.35 -16.42
N ALA A 200 8.05 -6.54 -15.61
CA ALA A 200 7.39 -5.61 -14.71
C ALA A 200 6.58 -4.56 -15.50
N GLU A 201 7.11 -4.07 -16.61
CA GLU A 201 6.48 -3.09 -17.48
C GLU A 201 5.24 -3.65 -18.18
N GLU A 202 5.30 -4.89 -18.68
CA GLU A 202 4.14 -5.57 -19.26
C GLU A 202 3.05 -5.81 -18.21
N THR A 203 3.42 -6.27 -17.02
CA THR A 203 2.49 -6.46 -15.91
C THR A 203 1.83 -5.14 -15.51
N ALA A 204 2.60 -4.06 -15.39
CA ALA A 204 2.08 -2.73 -15.07
C ALA A 204 1.14 -2.20 -16.17
N SER A 205 1.47 -2.45 -17.44
CA SER A 205 0.62 -2.08 -18.58
C SER A 205 -0.71 -2.83 -18.52
N ARG A 206 -0.67 -4.14 -18.23
CA ARG A 206 -1.88 -4.96 -18.07
C ARG A 206 -2.80 -4.46 -16.96
N VAL A 207 -2.23 -4.09 -15.82
CA VAL A 207 -2.98 -3.49 -14.70
C VAL A 207 -3.64 -2.16 -15.08
N LEU A 208 -3.02 -1.38 -15.97
CA LEU A 208 -3.55 -0.09 -16.42
C LEU A 208 -4.60 -0.18 -17.52
N GLU A 209 -4.54 -1.19 -18.38
CA GLU A 209 -5.55 -1.42 -19.44
C GLU A 209 -6.95 -1.68 -18.87
N ASP A 210 -7.02 -2.36 -17.72
CA ASP A 210 -8.26 -2.77 -17.07
C ASP A 210 -8.81 -1.72 -16.07
N LYS A 211 -8.31 -0.47 -16.10
CA LYS A 211 -8.70 0.64 -15.22
C LYS A 211 -10.09 1.22 -15.55
#